data_AF-Q44149-F1
#
_entry.id   AF-Q44149-F1
#
_cell.length_a   1.000
_cell.length_b   1.000
_cell.length_c   1.000
_cell.angle_alpha   90.00
_cell.angle_beta   90.00
_cell.angle_gamma   90.00
#
_symmetry.space_group_name_H-M   'P 1'
#
loop_
_entity.id
_entity.type
_entity.pdbx_description
1 polymer ?
#
loop_
_entity_poly.entity_id
_entity_poly.type
_entity_poly.pdbx_seq_one_letter_code
_entity_poly.pdbx_strand_id
1 'polypeptide(L)'
;MTKSLEEFKKLVDAEEYFKFFELDYDAKIVNVNRLHILKKFSQLISEIDTNYPDISAEEKLNQYSLALQSAYQVFLGSSPQEQKLFKVFKDKPKNVITLTELSSD
;
A
#
# COMPACT_ATOMS: atom_id res chain seq x y z
N MET A 1 -17.60 1.65 -0.62
CA MET A 1 -17.06 0.93 0.55
C MET A 1 -15.98 1.79 1.19
N THR A 2 -16.19 2.28 2.40
CA THR A 2 -15.17 3.06 3.13
C THR A 2 -14.08 2.08 3.55
N LYS A 3 -12.95 2.08 2.84
CA LYS A 3 -11.82 1.21 3.15
C LYS A 3 -11.23 1.66 4.49
N SER A 4 -11.23 0.78 5.50
CA SER A 4 -10.67 1.08 6.82
C SER A 4 -9.44 0.23 7.09
N LEU A 5 -8.47 0.79 7.83
CA LEU A 5 -7.27 0.08 8.24
C LEU A 5 -7.58 -1.17 9.09
N GLU A 6 -8.67 -1.13 9.85
CA GLU A 6 -9.15 -2.26 10.65
C GLU A 6 -9.61 -3.42 9.77
N GLU A 7 -10.38 -3.14 8.72
CA GLU A 7 -10.83 -4.15 7.76
C GLU A 7 -9.64 -4.73 7.01
N PHE A 8 -8.68 -3.89 6.60
CA PHE A 8 -7.43 -4.34 6.00
C PHE A 8 -6.66 -5.34 6.88
N LYS A 9 -6.59 -5.09 8.20
CA LYS A 9 -5.89 -5.98 9.16
C LYS A 9 -6.60 -7.31 9.38
N LYS A 10 -7.90 -7.42 9.06
CA LYS A 10 -8.67 -8.67 9.14
C LYS A 10 -8.43 -9.60 7.95
N LEU A 11 -7.95 -9.06 6.83
CA LEU A 11 -7.66 -9.83 5.63
C LEU A 11 -6.49 -10.78 5.89
N VAL A 12 -6.61 -12.02 5.43
CA VAL A 12 -5.58 -13.06 5.63
C VAL A 12 -5.06 -13.62 4.31
N ASP A 13 -5.88 -13.60 3.26
CA ASP A 13 -5.53 -14.13 1.95
C ASP A 13 -5.06 -13.05 0.99
N ALA A 14 -4.08 -13.38 0.14
CA ALA A 14 -3.55 -12.45 -0.87
C ALA A 14 -4.67 -11.87 -1.75
N GLU A 15 -5.59 -12.71 -2.20
CA GLU A 15 -6.73 -12.33 -3.05
C GLU A 15 -7.66 -11.32 -2.37
N GLU A 16 -7.84 -11.43 -1.05
CA GLU A 16 -8.64 -10.47 -0.29
C GLU A 16 -7.97 -9.09 -0.27
N TYR A 17 -6.65 -9.03 -0.13
CA TYR A 17 -5.91 -7.76 -0.22
C TYR A 17 -6.06 -7.11 -1.60
N PHE A 18 -5.95 -7.88 -2.68
CA PHE A 18 -6.15 -7.33 -4.03
C PHE A 18 -7.58 -6.83 -4.24
N LYS A 19 -8.59 -7.61 -3.80
CA LYS A 19 -10.00 -7.19 -3.86
C LYS A 19 -10.28 -5.96 -3.00
N PHE A 20 -9.68 -5.90 -1.81
CA PHE A 20 -9.83 -4.77 -0.89
C PHE A 20 -9.31 -3.48 -1.50
N PHE A 21 -8.17 -3.53 -2.20
CA PHE A 21 -7.63 -2.37 -2.92
C PHE A 21 -8.16 -2.20 -4.35
N GLU A 22 -9.04 -3.09 -4.81
CA GLU A 22 -9.55 -3.13 -6.18
C GLU A 22 -8.42 -3.16 -7.23
N LEU A 23 -7.34 -3.90 -6.92
CA LEU A 23 -6.18 -4.05 -7.78
C LEU A 23 -6.35 -5.24 -8.73
N ASP A 24 -5.94 -5.03 -9.97
CA ASP A 24 -5.90 -6.10 -10.97
C ASP A 24 -4.75 -7.08 -10.66
N TYR A 25 -5.07 -8.37 -10.63
CA TYR A 25 -4.12 -9.43 -10.34
C TYR A 25 -4.40 -10.68 -11.16
N ASP A 26 -3.33 -11.40 -11.53
CA ASP A 26 -3.42 -12.70 -12.17
C ASP A 26 -3.55 -13.76 -11.08
N ALA A 27 -4.72 -14.41 -11.03
CA ALA A 27 -5.01 -15.47 -10.08
C ALA A 27 -3.98 -16.61 -10.14
N LYS A 28 -3.37 -16.92 -11.30
CA LYS A 28 -2.32 -17.94 -11.40
C LYS A 28 -1.05 -17.50 -10.70
N ILE A 29 -0.61 -16.26 -10.91
CA ILE A 29 0.59 -15.72 -10.25
C ILE A 29 0.37 -15.62 -8.75
N VAL A 30 -0.78 -15.10 -8.32
CA VAL A 30 -1.13 -15.01 -6.90
C VAL A 30 -1.28 -16.38 -6.27
N ASN A 31 -1.89 -17.35 -6.94
CA ASN A 31 -2.05 -18.70 -6.38
C ASN A 31 -0.71 -19.44 -6.25
N VAL A 32 0.19 -19.31 -7.24
CA VAL A 32 1.53 -19.92 -7.20
C VAL A 32 2.44 -19.22 -6.20
N ASN A 33 2.37 -17.90 -6.10
CA ASN A 33 3.27 -17.08 -5.28
C ASN A 33 2.60 -16.52 -4.01
N ARG A 34 1.43 -17.03 -3.58
CA ARG A 34 0.62 -16.45 -2.49
C ARG A 34 1.45 -16.16 -1.26
N LEU A 35 2.15 -17.19 -0.78
CA LEU A 35 2.99 -17.13 0.42
C LEU A 35 4.15 -16.14 0.25
N HIS A 36 4.76 -16.08 -0.93
CA HIS A 36 5.89 -15.18 -1.19
C HIS A 36 5.43 -13.72 -1.33
N ILE A 37 4.30 -13.47 -1.98
CA ILE A 37 3.66 -12.15 -2.09
C ILE A 37 3.32 -11.65 -0.68
N LEU A 38 2.61 -12.46 0.13
CA LEU A 38 2.26 -12.08 1.50
C LEU A 38 3.49 -11.83 2.38
N LYS A 39 4.54 -12.65 2.24
CA LYS A 39 5.80 -12.45 2.96
C LYS A 39 6.49 -11.15 2.56
N LYS A 40 6.62 -10.88 1.26
CA LYS A 40 7.22 -9.64 0.75
C LYS A 40 6.37 -8.41 1.11
N PHE A 41 5.06 -8.57 1.05
CA PHE A 41 4.10 -7.55 1.43
C PHE A 41 4.23 -7.18 2.90
N SER A 42 4.24 -8.17 3.81
CA SER A 42 4.44 -7.95 5.25
C SER A 42 5.75 -7.19 5.54
N GLN A 43 6.84 -7.50 4.83
CA GLN A 43 8.10 -6.76 4.97
C GLN A 43 7.96 -5.29 4.57
N LEU A 44 7.29 -5.00 3.45
CA LEU A 44 7.06 -3.63 2.98
C LEU A 44 6.14 -2.86 3.93
N ILE A 45 5.12 -3.52 4.48
CA ILE A 45 4.23 -2.95 5.50
C ILE A 45 5.03 -2.52 6.74
N SER A 46 5.90 -3.39 7.26
CA SER A 46 6.76 -3.05 8.40
C SER A 46 7.72 -1.90 8.09
N GLU A 47 8.25 -1.83 6.86
CA GLU A 47 9.09 -0.73 6.41
C GLU A 47 8.31 0.59 6.32
N ILE A 48 7.08 0.57 5.80
CA ILE A 48 6.18 1.72 5.79
C ILE A 48 5.89 2.19 7.21
N ASP A 49 5.49 1.29 8.10
CA ASP A 49 5.14 1.62 9.49
C ASP A 49 6.33 2.25 10.24
N THR A 50 7.55 1.77 9.96
CA THR A 50 8.79 2.31 10.51
C THR A 50 9.17 3.66 9.93
N ASN A 51 9.03 3.85 8.62
CA ASN A 51 9.40 5.09 7.93
C ASN A 51 8.35 6.20 8.08
N TYR A 52 7.08 5.80 8.24
CA TYR A 52 5.90 6.66 8.25
C TYR A 52 4.98 6.30 9.43
N PRO A 53 5.42 6.43 10.69
CA PRO A 53 4.59 6.09 11.85
C PRO A 53 3.43 7.07 12.06
N ASP A 54 3.55 8.32 11.59
CA ASP A 54 2.62 9.43 11.86
C ASP A 54 1.64 9.72 10.71
N ILE A 55 1.47 8.79 9.76
CA ILE A 55 0.53 8.98 8.64
C ILE A 55 -0.90 8.60 9.04
N SER A 56 -1.87 9.34 8.50
CA SER A 56 -3.30 9.05 8.64
C SER A 56 -3.64 7.64 8.16
N ALA A 57 -4.73 7.05 8.67
CA ALA A 57 -5.16 5.70 8.27
C ALA A 57 -5.38 5.57 6.75
N GLU A 58 -5.91 6.60 6.12
CA GLU A 58 -6.08 6.74 4.67
C GLU A 58 -4.74 6.72 3.92
N GLU A 59 -3.77 7.52 4.34
CA GLU A 59 -2.41 7.50 3.78
C GLU A 59 -1.72 6.15 4.01
N LYS A 60 -1.93 5.53 5.17
CA LYS A 60 -1.42 4.20 5.46
C LYS A 60 -1.98 3.16 4.50
N LEU A 61 -3.28 3.20 4.22
CA LEU A 61 -3.91 2.33 3.22
C LEU A 61 -3.36 2.59 1.81
N ASN A 62 -3.11 3.85 1.44
CA ASN A 62 -2.46 4.19 0.17
C ASN A 62 -1.07 3.54 0.07
N GLN A 63 -0.23 3.71 1.08
CA GLN A 63 1.10 3.09 1.13
C GLN A 63 1.02 1.56 1.09
N TYR A 64 0.04 0.96 1.77
CA TYR A 64 -0.17 -0.48 1.77
C TYR A 64 -0.60 -1.00 0.40
N SER A 65 -1.48 -0.29 -0.31
CA SER A 65 -1.84 -0.62 -1.70
C SER A 65 -0.60 -0.66 -2.61
N LEU A 66 0.29 0.32 -2.47
CA LEU A 66 1.53 0.40 -3.24
C LEU A 66 2.51 -0.72 -2.86
N ALA A 67 2.61 -1.04 -1.57
CA ALA A 67 3.41 -2.16 -1.10
C ALA A 67 2.92 -3.51 -1.66
N LEU A 68 1.60 -3.73 -1.72
CA LEU A 68 1.04 -4.95 -2.29
C LEU A 68 1.36 -5.07 -3.79
N GLN A 69 1.18 -3.97 -4.53
CA GLN A 69 1.55 -3.92 -5.95
C GLN A 69 3.04 -4.19 -6.15
N SER A 70 3.89 -3.57 -5.34
CA SER A 70 5.34 -3.77 -5.39
C SER A 70 5.71 -5.23 -5.14
N ALA A 71 5.16 -5.82 -4.07
CA ALA A 71 5.35 -7.24 -3.75
C ALA A 71 4.90 -8.14 -4.90
N TYR A 72 3.73 -7.88 -5.48
CA TYR A 72 3.19 -8.63 -6.61
C TYR A 72 4.06 -8.54 -7.87
N GLN A 73 4.51 -7.34 -8.22
CA GLN A 73 5.36 -7.06 -9.39
C GLN A 73 6.69 -7.81 -9.34
N VAL A 74 7.26 -8.05 -8.15
CA VAL A 74 8.47 -8.87 -8.01
C VAL A 74 8.28 -10.27 -8.61
N PHE A 75 7.08 -10.84 -8.54
CA PHE A 75 6.77 -12.18 -9.06
C PHE A 75 6.32 -12.19 -10.52
N LEU A 76 6.04 -11.04 -11.13
CA LEU A 76 5.73 -10.94 -12.56
C LEU A 76 6.95 -11.14 -13.47
N GLY A 77 8.16 -11.28 -12.91
CA GLY A 77 9.33 -11.68 -13.67
C GLY A 77 10.11 -10.54 -14.33
N SER A 78 10.13 -9.35 -13.73
CA SER A 78 10.86 -8.14 -14.18
C SER A 78 10.12 -7.32 -15.24
N SER A 79 9.73 -6.12 -14.86
CA SER A 79 9.54 -5.03 -15.82
C SER A 79 10.08 -3.73 -15.20
N PRO A 80 10.97 -2.98 -15.87
CA PRO A 80 11.55 -1.72 -15.38
C PRO A 80 10.55 -0.56 -15.27
N GLN A 81 9.26 -0.85 -15.07
CA GLN A 81 8.28 0.12 -14.59
C GLN A 81 8.52 0.50 -13.12
N GLU A 82 9.45 -0.19 -12.44
CA GLU A 82 9.98 0.09 -11.09
C GLU A 82 10.24 1.58 -10.80
N GLN A 83 10.67 2.34 -11.80
CA GLN A 83 11.02 3.76 -11.63
C GLN A 83 9.86 4.66 -11.16
N LYS A 84 8.59 4.24 -11.33
CA LYS A 84 7.43 5.04 -10.89
C LYS A 84 6.96 4.70 -9.48
N LEU A 85 6.90 3.42 -9.11
CA LEU A 85 6.35 3.02 -7.81
C LEU A 85 7.26 3.45 -6.65
N PHE A 86 8.59 3.33 -6.83
CA PHE A 86 9.57 3.84 -5.86
C PHE A 86 9.51 5.37 -5.64
N LYS A 87 9.00 6.14 -6.60
CA LYS A 87 8.84 7.60 -6.43
C LYS A 87 7.75 7.93 -5.43
N VAL A 88 6.67 7.14 -5.37
CA VAL A 88 5.54 7.41 -4.45
C VAL A 88 5.94 7.19 -2.99
N PHE A 89 6.79 6.19 -2.71
CA PHE A 89 7.38 6.00 -1.38
C PHE A 89 8.28 7.16 -0.93
N LYS A 90 8.71 8.06 -1.83
CA LYS A 90 9.53 9.23 -1.50
C LYS A 90 8.76 10.55 -1.51
N ASP A 91 7.55 10.57 -2.03
CA ASP A 91 6.72 11.77 -1.97
C ASP A 91 6.12 11.83 -0.56
N LYS A 92 6.89 12.39 0.38
CA LYS A 92 6.32 12.90 1.62
C LYS A 92 5.22 13.86 1.19
N PRO A 93 3.93 13.62 1.48
CA PRO A 93 2.88 14.59 1.16
C PRO A 93 3.13 15.80 2.06
N LYS A 94 3.94 16.75 1.58
CA LYS A 94 4.23 18.01 2.28
C LYS A 94 3.02 18.97 2.28
N ASN A 95 1.82 18.50 1.92
CA ASN A 95 0.73 19.42 1.62
C ASN A 95 -0.66 18.80 1.83
N VAL A 96 -1.00 18.50 3.08
CA VAL A 96 -2.38 18.68 3.55
C VAL A 96 -2.41 19.85 4.54
N ILE A 97 -2.19 21.04 3.99
CA ILE A 97 -2.64 22.30 4.60
C ILE A 97 -4.17 22.26 4.66
N THR A 98 -4.71 21.91 5.82
CA THR A 98 -6.05 22.38 6.18
C THR A 98 -5.91 23.85 6.56
N LEU A 99 -6.19 24.71 5.59
CA LEU A 99 -6.48 26.12 5.80
C LEU A 99 -7.63 26.22 6.82
N THR A 100 -7.30 26.55 8.06
CA THR A 100 -8.24 27.25 8.94
C THR A 100 -7.56 28.56 9.30
N GLU A 101 -7.68 29.50 8.36
CA GLU A 101 -7.84 30.89 8.71
C GLU A 101 -8.94 30.99 9.77
N LEU A 102 -8.61 31.51 10.94
CA LEU A 102 -9.58 32.18 11.79
C LEU A 102 -8.82 33.10 12.75
N SER A 103 -8.65 34.33 12.25
CA SER A 103 -8.87 35.60 12.95
C SER A 103 -9.10 35.49 14.47
N SER A 104 -8.38 36.28 15.26
CA SER A 104 -8.93 37.44 15.96
C SER A 104 -7.89 38.06 16.90
N ASP A 105 -7.63 39.34 16.66
CA ASP A 105 -7.11 40.39 17.56
C ASP A 105 -5.76 40.12 18.27
#